data_AF-A0A8K0NVU4-F1
#
_entry.id   AF-A0A8K0NVU4-F1
#
_cell.length_a   1.000
_cell.length_b   1.000
_cell.length_c   1.000
_cell.angle_alpha   90.00
_cell.angle_beta   90.00
_cell.angle_gamma   90.00
#
_symmetry.space_group_name_H-M   'P 1'
#
loop_
_entity.id
_entity.type
_entity.pdbx_description
1 polymer ?
#
loop_
_entity_poly.entity_id
_entity_poly.type
_entity_poly.pdbx_seq_one_letter_code
_entity_poly.pdbx_strand_id
1 'polypeptide(L)'
;MKAMEELKRRLSKAEEELQREHSERGAVERALEIERARADELCRRLQGEVGRRESLELRVAAVGQEGELATRKEKERREEVEEEARRLGEELNLAQAELETKHAAVEELTRKLNEMEGRLMDQSQNPVVLELEAQLVEKNKSIRVLQQRLGDMKKMLQRELRNTSGQVEGNAVLVPSESETVSAGNPSNPPAAAFDGSSEGGRITNKEVSGKSPHLSSHLRSPQSSSSTLEEDVNFQYLKHVVVKFLTSREYEAQQLTRAVSTLLRLNAEEERLLRETVQWRASWFGSAGWRLGLSRTSPSAGTHHSPT
;
A
#
# COMPACT_ATOMS: atom_id res chain seq x y z
N MET A 1 -81.69 5.06 104.79
CA MET A 1 -81.99 5.35 103.38
C MET A 1 -80.93 6.22 102.72
N LYS A 2 -80.72 7.49 103.11
CA LYS A 2 -79.72 8.40 102.46
C LYS A 2 -78.29 7.86 102.36
N ALA A 3 -77.76 7.23 103.42
CA ALA A 3 -76.41 6.64 103.39
C ALA A 3 -76.28 5.48 102.39
N MET A 4 -77.35 4.72 102.16
CA MET A 4 -77.36 3.61 101.21
C MET A 4 -77.41 4.11 99.76
N GLU A 5 -78.13 5.19 99.49
CA GLU A 5 -78.17 5.83 98.17
C GLU A 5 -76.82 6.46 97.81
N GLU A 6 -76.15 7.11 98.77
CA GLU A 6 -74.81 7.66 98.56
C GLU A 6 -73.78 6.55 98.31
N LEU A 7 -73.87 5.42 99.01
CA LEU A 7 -73.03 4.25 98.74
C LEU A 7 -73.29 3.66 97.35
N LYS A 8 -74.55 3.54 96.92
CA LYS A 8 -74.90 3.08 95.57
C LYS A 8 -74.36 4.03 94.49
N ARG A 9 -74.47 5.34 94.69
CA ARG A 9 -73.92 6.35 93.78
C ARG A 9 -72.40 6.24 93.67
N ARG A 10 -71.70 6.03 94.80
CA ARG A 10 -70.25 5.81 94.82
C ARG A 10 -69.85 4.51 94.13
N LEU A 11 -70.61 3.42 94.33
CA LEU A 11 -70.38 2.14 93.67
C LEU A 11 -70.54 2.27 92.15
N SER A 12 -71.64 2.87 91.67
CA SER A 12 -71.88 3.12 90.24
C SER A 12 -70.76 3.95 89.61
N LYS A 13 -70.30 5.00 90.30
CA LYS A 13 -69.18 5.82 89.81
C LYS A 13 -67.87 5.02 89.73
N ALA A 14 -67.59 4.20 90.73
CA ALA A 14 -66.41 3.33 90.74
C ALA A 14 -66.48 2.25 89.64
N GLU A 15 -67.67 1.71 89.35
CA GLU A 15 -67.89 0.77 88.25
C GLU A 15 -67.68 1.42 86.88
N GLU A 16 -68.17 2.65 86.68
CA GLU A 16 -67.93 3.43 85.46
C GLU A 16 -66.44 3.79 85.29
N GLU A 17 -65.77 4.20 86.37
CA GLU A 17 -64.33 4.48 86.38
C GLU A 17 -63.53 3.22 86.04
N LEU A 18 -63.86 2.08 86.65
CA LEU A 18 -63.22 0.79 86.35
C LEU A 18 -63.44 0.38 84.89
N GLN A 19 -64.66 0.58 84.36
CA GLN A 19 -64.98 0.27 82.96
C GLN A 19 -64.22 1.17 82.00
N ARG A 20 -64.08 2.45 82.33
CA ARG A 20 -63.26 3.41 81.58
C ARG A 20 -61.81 2.98 81.58
N GLU A 21 -61.23 2.68 82.74
CA GLU A 21 -59.85 2.17 82.85
C GLU A 21 -59.65 0.87 82.06
N HIS A 22 -60.62 -0.05 82.07
CA HIS A 22 -60.56 -1.28 81.27
C HIS A 22 -60.53 -0.98 79.76
N SER A 23 -61.35 -0.03 79.31
CA SER A 23 -61.40 0.37 77.90
C SER A 23 -60.10 1.09 77.45
N GLU A 24 -59.54 1.92 78.33
CA GLU A 24 -58.28 2.64 78.10
C GLU A 24 -57.10 1.68 78.09
N ARG A 25 -57.05 0.75 79.05
CA ARG A 25 -56.04 -0.32 79.08
C ARG A 25 -56.08 -1.15 77.80
N GLY A 26 -57.28 -1.56 77.35
CA GLY A 26 -57.43 -2.28 76.09
C GLY A 26 -57.01 -1.46 74.86
N ALA A 27 -57.21 -0.14 74.87
CA ALA A 27 -56.73 0.74 73.81
C ALA A 27 -55.19 0.86 73.78
N VAL A 28 -54.55 0.97 74.94
CA VAL A 28 -53.10 0.99 75.08
C VAL A 28 -52.48 -0.35 74.66
N GLU A 29 -53.09 -1.48 75.06
CA GLU A 29 -52.63 -2.82 74.65
C GLU A 29 -52.67 -2.98 73.13
N ARG A 30 -53.75 -2.56 72.46
CA ARG A 30 -53.83 -2.56 70.99
C ARG A 30 -52.79 -1.64 70.35
N ALA A 31 -52.57 -0.44 70.89
CA ALA A 31 -51.56 0.48 70.37
C ALA A 31 -50.14 -0.10 70.50
N LEU A 32 -49.84 -0.74 71.63
CA LEU A 32 -48.58 -1.44 71.85
C LEU A 32 -48.38 -2.60 70.86
N GLU A 33 -49.43 -3.36 70.58
CA GLU A 33 -49.39 -4.46 69.60
C GLU A 33 -49.14 -3.95 68.17
N ILE A 34 -49.75 -2.83 67.79
CA ILE A 34 -49.49 -2.18 66.49
C ILE A 34 -48.04 -1.71 66.40
N GLU A 35 -47.51 -1.07 67.44
CA GLU A 35 -46.11 -0.62 67.46
C GLU A 35 -45.12 -1.80 67.45
N ARG A 36 -45.42 -2.90 68.15
CA ARG A 36 -44.64 -4.14 68.06
C ARG A 36 -44.63 -4.70 66.65
N ALA A 37 -45.79 -4.78 65.99
CA ALA A 37 -45.89 -5.25 64.61
C ALA A 37 -45.11 -4.35 63.62
N ARG A 38 -45.12 -3.02 63.84
CA ARG A 38 -44.31 -2.06 63.06
C ARG A 38 -42.81 -2.29 63.28
N ALA A 39 -42.38 -2.50 64.52
CA ALA A 39 -40.99 -2.80 64.83
C ALA A 39 -40.53 -4.11 64.15
N ASP A 40 -41.34 -5.16 64.19
CA ASP A 40 -41.05 -6.44 63.53
C ASP A 40 -40.93 -6.30 62.00
N GLU A 41 -41.79 -5.50 61.40
CA GLU A 41 -41.73 -5.18 59.96
C GLU A 41 -40.43 -4.45 59.61
N LEU A 42 -40.02 -3.45 60.40
CA LEU A 42 -38.76 -2.74 60.20
C LEU A 42 -37.55 -3.67 60.36
N CYS A 43 -37.56 -4.54 61.37
CA CYS A 43 -36.51 -5.55 61.57
C CYS A 43 -36.39 -6.48 60.36
N ARG A 44 -37.52 -6.97 59.81
CA ARG A 44 -37.52 -7.82 58.60
C ARG A 44 -36.98 -7.07 57.37
N ARG A 45 -37.34 -5.80 57.20
CA ARG A 45 -36.79 -4.97 56.11
C ARG A 45 -35.29 -4.76 56.26
N LEU A 46 -34.83 -4.42 57.46
CA LEU A 46 -33.40 -4.21 57.74
C LEU A 46 -32.61 -5.49 57.45
N GLN A 47 -33.09 -6.66 57.86
CA GLN A 47 -32.47 -7.95 57.55
C GLN A 47 -32.39 -8.21 56.04
N GLY A 48 -33.46 -7.86 55.30
CA GLY A 48 -33.46 -7.93 53.84
C GLY A 48 -32.40 -7.02 53.20
N GLU A 49 -32.27 -5.77 53.66
CA GLU A 49 -31.23 -4.85 53.17
C GLU A 49 -29.82 -5.32 53.54
N VAL A 50 -29.62 -5.88 54.73
CA VAL A 50 -28.32 -6.45 55.15
C VAL A 50 -27.93 -7.60 54.22
N GLY A 51 -28.83 -8.55 53.95
CA GLY A 51 -28.53 -9.65 53.02
C GLY A 51 -28.27 -9.19 51.58
N ARG A 52 -28.98 -8.14 51.12
CA ARG A 52 -28.69 -7.53 49.81
C ARG A 52 -27.31 -6.86 49.80
N ARG A 53 -26.94 -6.15 50.87
CA ARG A 53 -25.62 -5.53 51.02
C ARG A 53 -24.52 -6.59 50.97
N GLU A 54 -24.64 -7.67 51.74
CA GLU A 54 -23.67 -8.78 51.74
C GLU A 54 -23.53 -9.42 50.35
N SER A 55 -24.65 -9.63 49.64
CA SER A 55 -24.62 -10.13 48.27
C SER A 55 -23.92 -9.18 47.31
N LEU A 56 -24.15 -7.87 47.43
CA LEU A 56 -23.47 -6.86 46.63
C LEU A 56 -21.98 -6.79 46.95
N GLU A 57 -21.58 -6.90 48.22
CA GLU A 57 -20.18 -6.93 48.65
C GLU A 57 -19.42 -8.11 48.01
N LEU A 58 -20.02 -9.31 48.00
CA LEU A 58 -19.45 -10.48 47.32
C LEU A 58 -19.31 -10.27 45.81
N ARG A 59 -20.31 -9.65 45.17
CA ARG A 59 -20.26 -9.35 43.73
C ARG A 59 -19.19 -8.30 43.40
N VAL A 60 -19.04 -7.28 44.23
CA VAL A 60 -18.00 -6.25 44.07
C VAL A 60 -16.61 -6.89 44.21
N ALA A 61 -16.42 -7.79 45.18
CA ALA A 61 -15.17 -8.53 45.34
C ALA A 61 -14.87 -9.42 44.12
N ALA A 62 -15.87 -10.15 43.60
CA ALA A 62 -15.72 -11.00 42.42
C ALA A 62 -15.35 -10.18 41.16
N VAL A 63 -16.07 -9.09 40.89
CA VAL A 63 -15.78 -8.18 39.76
C VAL A 63 -14.40 -7.54 39.92
N GLY A 64 -13.99 -7.21 41.14
CA GLY A 64 -12.63 -6.72 41.43
C GLY A 64 -11.56 -7.73 41.03
N GLN A 65 -11.72 -8.99 41.43
CA GLN A 65 -10.80 -10.07 41.06
C GLN A 65 -10.77 -10.32 39.55
N GLU A 66 -11.94 -10.33 38.89
CA GLU A 66 -12.03 -10.45 37.43
C GLU A 66 -11.31 -9.29 36.73
N GLY A 67 -11.44 -8.07 37.24
CA GLY A 67 -10.73 -6.89 36.74
C GLY A 67 -9.20 -7.00 36.90
N GLU A 68 -8.72 -7.48 38.05
CA GLU A 68 -7.29 -7.74 38.26
C GLU A 68 -6.76 -8.82 37.32
N LEU A 69 -7.51 -9.90 37.09
CA LEU A 69 -7.12 -10.95 36.15
C LEU A 69 -7.11 -10.46 34.71
N ALA A 70 -8.11 -9.66 34.32
CA ALA A 70 -8.18 -9.06 32.98
C ALA A 70 -7.01 -8.10 32.73
N THR A 71 -6.66 -7.26 33.70
CA THR A 71 -5.53 -6.33 33.60
C THR A 71 -4.18 -7.07 33.53
N ARG A 72 -4.01 -8.17 34.28
CA ARG A 72 -2.82 -9.04 34.17
C ARG A 72 -2.69 -9.67 32.78
N LYS A 73 -3.76 -10.28 32.27
CA LYS A 73 -3.77 -10.87 30.92
C LYS A 73 -3.49 -9.84 29.82
N GLU A 74 -4.06 -8.64 29.95
CA GLU A 74 -3.81 -7.56 29.01
C GLU A 74 -2.35 -7.11 29.05
N LYS A 75 -1.74 -7.07 30.24
CA LYS A 75 -0.31 -6.78 30.39
C LYS A 75 0.57 -7.86 29.74
N GLU A 76 0.28 -9.13 29.99
CA GLU A 76 0.99 -10.26 29.37
C GLU A 76 0.90 -10.20 27.83
N ARG A 77 -0.31 -9.99 27.28
CA ARG A 77 -0.50 -9.82 25.83
C ARG A 77 0.28 -8.63 25.26
N ARG A 78 0.39 -7.53 26.00
CA ARG A 78 1.19 -6.36 25.58
C ARG A 78 2.68 -6.68 25.57
N GLU A 79 3.16 -7.39 26.58
CA GLU A 79 4.56 -7.84 26.65
C GLU A 79 4.87 -8.81 25.50
N GLU A 80 3.99 -9.77 25.19
CA GLU A 80 4.13 -10.66 24.03
C GLU A 80 4.24 -9.88 22.71
N VAL A 81 3.34 -8.92 22.47
CA VAL A 81 3.36 -8.08 21.26
C VAL A 81 4.61 -7.21 21.20
N GLU A 82 5.09 -6.69 22.33
CA GLU A 82 6.32 -5.90 22.39
C GLU A 82 7.56 -6.76 22.09
N GLU A 83 7.61 -7.99 22.59
CA GLU A 83 8.67 -8.95 22.28
C GLU A 83 8.67 -9.35 20.80
N GLU A 84 7.51 -9.61 20.21
CA GLU A 84 7.38 -9.89 18.77
C GLU A 84 7.80 -8.68 17.92
N ALA A 85 7.39 -7.47 18.29
CA ALA A 85 7.81 -6.24 17.60
C ALA A 85 9.32 -6.03 17.69
N ARG A 86 9.93 -6.30 18.85
CA ARG A 86 11.39 -6.27 19.02
C ARG A 86 12.07 -7.29 18.12
N ARG A 87 11.55 -8.53 18.08
CA ARG A 87 12.11 -9.62 17.24
C ARG A 87 12.07 -9.27 15.76
N LEU A 88 10.92 -8.79 15.27
CA LEU A 88 10.77 -8.36 13.88
C LEU A 88 11.65 -7.15 13.56
N GLY A 89 11.84 -6.24 14.51
CA GLY A 89 12.79 -5.12 14.36
C GLY A 89 14.24 -5.60 14.21
N GLU A 90 14.66 -6.59 15.00
CA GLU A 90 15.98 -7.22 14.89
C GLU A 90 16.15 -7.95 13.55
N GLU A 91 15.14 -8.71 13.11
CA GLU A 91 15.14 -9.40 11.80
C GLU A 91 15.22 -8.39 10.63
N LEU A 92 14.48 -7.28 10.69
CA LEU A 92 14.51 -6.23 9.67
C LEU A 92 15.89 -5.57 9.59
N ASN A 93 16.49 -5.24 10.74
CA ASN A 93 17.83 -4.65 10.79
C ASN A 93 18.88 -5.58 10.17
N LEU A 94 18.79 -6.89 10.45
CA LEU A 94 19.70 -7.87 9.86
C LEU A 94 19.52 -7.95 8.34
N ALA A 95 18.27 -8.01 7.87
CA ALA A 95 17.97 -8.04 6.44
C ALA A 95 18.42 -6.76 5.71
N GLN A 96 18.33 -5.60 6.37
CA GLN A 96 18.85 -4.33 5.85
C GLN A 96 20.38 -4.36 5.72
N ALA A 97 21.11 -4.83 6.73
CA ALA A 97 22.56 -4.97 6.66
C ALA A 97 22.99 -5.95 5.55
N GLU A 98 22.28 -7.07 5.38
CA GLU A 98 22.50 -7.98 4.26
C GLU A 98 22.25 -7.32 2.90
N LEU A 99 21.20 -6.50 2.80
CA LEU A 99 20.91 -5.78 1.56
C LEU A 99 21.99 -4.74 1.23
N GLU A 100 22.51 -4.03 2.23
CA GLU A 100 23.60 -3.06 2.09
C GLU A 100 24.89 -3.75 1.62
N THR A 101 25.25 -4.89 2.23
CA THR A 101 26.45 -5.65 1.80
C THR A 101 26.30 -6.17 0.36
N LYS A 102 25.11 -6.61 -0.04
CA LYS A 102 24.83 -7.00 -1.43
C LYS A 102 24.88 -5.81 -2.38
N HIS A 103 24.35 -4.65 -2.00
CA HIS A 103 24.45 -3.42 -2.79
C HIS A 103 25.91 -3.03 -3.02
N ALA A 104 26.74 -3.01 -1.97
CA ALA A 104 28.16 -2.72 -2.08
C ALA A 104 28.88 -3.70 -3.03
N ALA A 105 28.53 -4.99 -2.99
CA ALA A 105 29.08 -5.98 -3.91
C ALA A 105 28.67 -5.72 -5.38
N VAL A 106 27.41 -5.33 -5.62
CA VAL A 106 26.93 -4.96 -6.96
C VAL A 106 27.64 -3.72 -7.48
N GLU A 107 27.82 -2.70 -6.65
CA GLU A 107 28.57 -1.49 -7.01
C GLU A 107 30.01 -1.82 -7.41
N GLU A 108 30.69 -2.67 -6.65
CA GLU A 108 32.06 -3.10 -6.94
C GLU A 108 32.15 -3.92 -8.24
N LEU A 109 31.20 -4.83 -8.49
CA LEU A 109 31.13 -5.57 -9.75
C LEU A 109 30.86 -4.64 -10.94
N THR A 110 29.99 -3.64 -10.75
CA THR A 110 29.70 -2.62 -11.78
C THR A 110 30.94 -1.79 -12.09
N ARG A 111 31.71 -1.38 -11.07
CA ARG A 111 33.00 -0.69 -11.25
C ARG A 111 33.97 -1.54 -12.06
N LYS A 112 34.13 -2.82 -11.72
CA LYS A 112 35.02 -3.75 -12.45
C LYS A 112 34.58 -3.95 -13.91
N LEU A 113 33.27 -4.01 -14.16
CA LEU A 113 32.73 -4.13 -15.51
C LEU A 113 33.12 -2.90 -16.34
N ASN A 114 32.86 -1.70 -15.82
CA ASN A 114 33.22 -0.44 -16.48
C ASN A 114 34.73 -0.33 -16.75
N GLU A 115 35.58 -0.80 -15.82
CA GLU A 115 37.04 -0.83 -16.01
C GLU A 115 37.48 -1.83 -17.09
N MET A 116 36.80 -2.97 -17.21
CA MET A 116 37.07 -3.92 -18.31
C MET A 116 36.60 -3.36 -19.65
N GLU A 117 35.41 -2.76 -19.69
CA GLU A 117 34.88 -2.09 -20.88
C GLU A 117 35.79 -0.95 -21.35
N GLY A 118 36.28 -0.11 -20.43
CA GLY A 118 37.26 0.94 -20.74
C GLY A 118 38.56 0.38 -21.31
N ARG A 119 39.10 -0.70 -20.73
CA ARG A 119 40.30 -1.38 -21.26
C ARG A 119 40.09 -1.99 -22.65
N LEU A 120 38.91 -2.55 -22.92
CA LEU A 120 38.56 -3.06 -24.24
C LEU A 120 38.44 -1.92 -25.26
N MET A 121 37.84 -0.79 -24.86
CA MET A 121 37.75 0.42 -25.68
C MET A 121 39.15 0.93 -26.04
N ASP A 122 40.05 1.07 -25.05
CA ASP A 122 41.44 1.50 -25.26
C ASP A 122 42.22 0.55 -26.17
N GLN A 123 42.02 -0.77 -26.04
CA GLN A 123 42.63 -1.75 -26.95
C GLN A 123 42.10 -1.61 -28.39
N SER A 124 40.80 -1.34 -28.57
CA SER A 124 40.22 -1.13 -29.91
C SER A 124 40.71 0.16 -30.56
N GLN A 125 40.98 1.19 -29.75
CA GLN A 125 41.53 2.47 -30.21
C GLN A 125 43.07 2.48 -30.27
N ASN A 126 43.72 1.31 -30.13
CA ASN A 126 45.17 1.23 -30.10
C ASN A 126 45.76 1.82 -31.40
N PRO A 127 46.50 2.94 -31.32
CA PRO A 127 46.98 3.66 -32.50
C PRO A 127 47.90 2.81 -33.36
N VAL A 128 48.60 1.83 -32.76
CA VAL A 128 49.45 0.89 -33.49
C VAL A 128 48.61 -0.06 -34.34
N VAL A 129 47.46 -0.53 -33.83
CA VAL A 129 46.55 -1.39 -34.59
C VAL A 129 45.96 -0.60 -35.75
N LEU A 130 45.49 0.62 -35.50
CA LEU A 130 44.96 1.53 -36.53
C LEU A 130 46.01 1.87 -37.61
N GLU A 131 47.26 2.13 -37.21
CA GLU A 131 48.34 2.43 -38.14
C GLU A 131 48.77 1.21 -38.96
N LEU A 132 48.82 0.02 -38.34
CA LEU A 132 49.07 -1.23 -39.06
C LEU A 132 47.96 -1.55 -40.06
N GLU A 133 46.69 -1.31 -39.71
CA GLU A 133 45.56 -1.44 -40.64
C GLU A 133 45.69 -0.46 -41.82
N ALA A 134 46.04 0.80 -41.57
CA ALA A 134 46.27 1.79 -42.61
C ALA A 134 47.42 1.38 -43.55
N GLN A 135 48.53 0.89 -42.99
CA GLN A 135 49.66 0.36 -43.77
C GLN A 135 49.24 -0.86 -44.59
N LEU A 136 48.41 -1.75 -44.04
CA LEU A 136 47.90 -2.91 -44.78
C LEU A 136 47.05 -2.48 -45.98
N VAL A 137 46.21 -1.46 -45.81
CA VAL A 137 45.39 -0.87 -46.88
C VAL A 137 46.28 -0.26 -47.97
N GLU A 138 47.32 0.48 -47.61
CA GLU A 138 48.25 1.09 -48.57
C GLU A 138 49.06 0.04 -49.34
N LYS A 139 49.56 -0.98 -48.65
CA LYS A 139 50.25 -2.12 -49.29
C LYS A 139 49.30 -2.86 -50.23
N ASN A 140 48.04 -3.07 -49.84
CA ASN A 140 47.03 -3.67 -50.72
C ASN A 140 46.74 -2.82 -51.97
N LYS A 141 46.67 -1.48 -51.84
CA LYS A 141 46.56 -0.58 -53.00
C LYS A 141 47.77 -0.73 -53.93
N SER A 142 48.98 -0.77 -53.37
CA SER A 142 50.22 -0.97 -54.14
C SER A 142 50.24 -2.31 -54.87
N ILE A 143 49.80 -3.39 -54.21
CA ILE A 143 49.66 -4.71 -54.83
C ILE A 143 48.70 -4.65 -56.01
N ARG A 144 47.55 -3.98 -55.89
CA ARG A 144 46.61 -3.81 -57.02
C ARG A 144 47.24 -3.05 -58.18
N VAL A 145 47.98 -1.98 -57.91
CA VAL A 145 48.69 -1.22 -58.96
C VAL A 145 49.77 -2.07 -59.64
N LEU A 146 50.55 -2.81 -58.86
CA LEU A 146 51.56 -3.72 -59.40
C LEU A 146 50.91 -4.84 -60.22
N GLN A 147 49.79 -5.42 -59.77
CA GLN A 147 49.01 -6.40 -60.52
C GLN A 147 48.47 -5.82 -61.83
N GLN A 148 47.94 -4.59 -61.81
CA GLN A 148 47.50 -3.89 -63.01
C GLN A 148 48.66 -3.70 -64.00
N ARG A 149 49.81 -3.20 -63.53
CA ARG A 149 51.01 -3.01 -64.35
C ARG A 149 51.55 -4.33 -64.90
N LEU A 150 51.56 -5.40 -64.10
CA LEU A 150 51.95 -6.74 -64.54
C LEU A 150 51.01 -7.24 -65.63
N GLY A 151 49.70 -7.02 -65.47
CA GLY A 151 48.69 -7.32 -66.48
C GLY A 151 48.90 -6.53 -67.78
N ASP A 152 49.22 -5.25 -67.68
CA ASP A 152 49.47 -4.39 -68.84
C ASP A 152 50.77 -4.77 -69.56
N MET A 153 51.84 -5.08 -68.83
CA MET A 153 53.08 -5.62 -69.39
C MET A 153 52.86 -6.98 -70.05
N LYS A 154 52.07 -7.87 -69.44
CA LYS A 154 51.70 -9.16 -70.06
C LYS A 154 50.99 -8.93 -71.39
N LYS A 155 50.05 -7.98 -71.46
CA LYS A 155 49.35 -7.62 -72.71
C LYS A 155 50.30 -6.99 -73.74
N MET A 156 51.26 -6.17 -73.31
CA MET A 156 52.26 -5.56 -74.20
C MET A 156 53.20 -6.62 -74.78
N LEU A 157 53.77 -7.49 -73.94
CA LEU A 157 54.63 -8.60 -74.37
C LEU A 157 53.89 -9.58 -75.28
N GLN A 158 52.63 -9.92 -74.95
CA GLN A 158 51.82 -10.75 -75.83
C GLN A 158 51.53 -10.07 -77.18
N ARG A 159 51.43 -8.74 -77.23
CA ARG A 159 51.27 -7.97 -78.48
C ARG A 159 52.58 -7.90 -79.28
N GLU A 160 53.73 -7.70 -78.64
CA GLU A 160 55.03 -7.70 -79.31
C GLU A 160 55.44 -9.08 -79.83
N LEU A 161 55.22 -10.16 -79.06
CA LEU A 161 55.41 -11.53 -79.56
C LEU A 161 54.46 -11.86 -80.73
N ARG A 162 53.25 -11.27 -80.77
CA ARG A 162 52.34 -11.40 -81.92
C ARG A 162 52.75 -10.54 -83.12
N ASN A 163 53.45 -9.43 -82.89
CA ASN A 163 53.92 -8.52 -83.95
C ASN A 163 55.28 -8.93 -84.54
N THR A 164 56.09 -9.73 -83.85
CA THR A 164 57.32 -10.36 -84.39
C THR A 164 57.08 -11.74 -85.00
N SER A 165 55.90 -12.32 -84.77
CA SER A 165 55.43 -13.57 -85.38
C SER A 165 54.45 -13.28 -86.52
N GLY A 166 54.97 -12.65 -87.57
CA GLY A 166 54.26 -12.34 -88.79
C GLY A 166 54.84 -13.02 -90.03
N GLN A 167 55.35 -14.26 -89.94
CA GLN A 167 55.42 -15.17 -91.11
C GLN A 167 55.63 -16.65 -90.71
N VAL A 168 54.77 -17.49 -91.31
CA VAL A 168 54.80 -18.95 -91.49
C VAL A 168 54.21 -19.84 -90.40
N GLU A 169 53.12 -20.48 -90.85
CA GLU A 169 52.32 -21.59 -90.35
C GLU A 169 53.11 -22.77 -89.77
N GLY A 170 52.47 -23.53 -88.88
CA GLY A 170 53.03 -24.80 -88.41
C GLY A 170 52.23 -25.48 -87.30
N ASN A 171 51.06 -25.99 -87.68
CA ASN A 171 50.38 -27.18 -87.15
C ASN A 171 51.05 -27.95 -85.98
N ALA A 172 50.42 -27.96 -84.80
CA ALA A 172 50.25 -29.13 -83.91
C ALA A 172 49.73 -28.64 -82.54
N VAL A 173 48.40 -28.63 -82.39
CA VAL A 173 47.72 -28.47 -81.11
C VAL A 173 48.03 -29.71 -80.27
N LEU A 174 48.94 -29.56 -79.29
CA LEU A 174 49.11 -30.49 -78.19
C LEU A 174 48.46 -29.91 -76.94
N VAL A 175 47.28 -30.45 -76.69
CA VAL A 175 46.60 -30.70 -75.41
C VAL A 175 47.63 -30.91 -74.28
N PRO A 176 47.46 -30.25 -73.11
CA PRO A 176 46.68 -30.90 -72.06
C PRO A 176 45.65 -30.00 -71.34
N SER A 177 44.49 -30.63 -71.15
CA SER A 177 43.66 -30.54 -69.95
C SER A 177 42.84 -29.27 -69.72
N GLU A 178 41.63 -29.27 -70.28
CA GLU A 178 40.45 -28.75 -69.61
C GLU A 178 39.45 -29.88 -69.33
N SER A 179 38.94 -29.88 -68.11
CA SER A 179 37.64 -30.38 -67.63
C SER A 179 37.62 -29.95 -66.16
N GLU A 180 37.30 -28.70 -65.80
CA GLU A 180 35.99 -28.04 -65.88
C GLU A 180 34.81 -28.97 -65.59
N THR A 181 34.06 -28.60 -64.56
CA THR A 181 32.59 -28.43 -64.50
C THR A 181 32.25 -28.34 -63.00
N VAL A 182 31.39 -27.47 -62.48
CA VAL A 182 30.35 -26.63 -63.08
C VAL A 182 29.96 -25.53 -62.08
N SER A 183 29.66 -24.35 -62.60
CA SER A 183 28.39 -23.63 -62.42
C SER A 183 27.65 -23.75 -61.07
N ALA A 184 27.44 -22.61 -60.41
CA ALA A 184 26.13 -21.91 -60.47
C ALA A 184 25.95 -20.92 -59.30
N GLY A 185 25.44 -19.74 -59.63
CA GLY A 185 24.46 -19.05 -58.79
C GLY A 185 24.98 -18.15 -57.67
N ASN A 186 25.14 -16.87 -57.98
CA ASN A 186 24.61 -15.84 -57.07
C ASN A 186 23.07 -15.98 -57.07
N PRO A 187 22.37 -15.73 -55.95
CA PRO A 187 22.01 -14.34 -55.71
C PRO A 187 21.88 -13.91 -54.23
N SER A 188 22.09 -12.60 -54.05
CA SER A 188 21.26 -11.67 -53.25
C SER A 188 21.18 -11.75 -51.71
N ASN A 189 21.82 -10.74 -51.09
CA ASN A 189 21.41 -9.86 -49.96
C ASN A 189 21.08 -10.49 -48.59
N PRO A 190 21.21 -9.77 -47.44
CA PRO A 190 20.87 -8.34 -47.20
C PRO A 190 21.80 -7.64 -46.16
N PRO A 191 21.40 -6.59 -45.40
CA PRO A 191 20.69 -5.34 -45.73
C PRO A 191 21.50 -4.07 -45.36
N ALA A 192 21.03 -2.95 -45.92
CA ALA A 192 20.81 -1.64 -45.31
C ALA A 192 21.67 -1.13 -44.12
N ALA A 193 22.14 0.11 -44.33
CA ALA A 193 22.20 1.25 -43.39
C ALA A 193 23.11 1.07 -42.16
N ALA A 194 23.97 1.99 -41.78
CA ALA A 194 24.16 3.41 -42.03
C ALA A 194 25.69 3.64 -41.85
N PHE A 195 26.34 4.78 -41.97
CA PHE A 195 26.04 6.19 -41.81
C PHE A 195 27.39 6.82 -42.17
N ASP A 196 27.46 7.84 -43.02
CA ASP A 196 28.53 8.81 -42.84
C ASP A 196 28.06 10.17 -43.32
N GLY A 197 28.10 11.11 -42.39
CA GLY A 197 27.92 12.51 -42.67
C GLY A 197 29.29 13.15 -42.78
N SER A 198 29.49 14.00 -43.78
CA SER A 198 30.07 15.31 -43.52
C SER A 198 30.02 16.24 -44.74
N SER A 199 29.52 17.44 -44.44
CA SER A 199 30.11 18.74 -44.80
C SER A 199 30.28 19.10 -46.29
N GLU A 200 29.62 20.17 -46.72
CA GLU A 200 30.29 21.48 -46.90
C GLU A 200 29.34 22.55 -47.47
N GLY A 201 29.51 23.79 -46.99
CA GLY A 201 29.49 24.98 -47.84
C GLY A 201 28.23 25.87 -47.86
N GLY A 202 28.34 27.05 -47.23
CA GLY A 202 27.94 28.29 -47.92
C GLY A 202 26.85 29.18 -47.32
N ARG A 203 27.30 30.26 -46.67
CA ARG A 203 26.85 31.68 -46.77
C ARG A 203 25.45 32.17 -46.27
N ILE A 204 25.54 33.01 -45.23
CA ILE A 204 24.95 34.38 -44.98
C ILE A 204 23.41 34.58 -44.95
N THR A 205 22.83 34.94 -43.79
CA THR A 205 22.41 36.31 -43.39
C THR A 205 21.55 36.33 -42.11
N ASN A 206 21.96 37.22 -41.21
CA ASN A 206 21.34 37.85 -40.02
C ASN A 206 19.83 37.69 -39.81
N LYS A 207 19.39 37.49 -38.55
CA LYS A 207 18.78 38.56 -37.69
C LYS A 207 18.38 38.01 -36.30
N GLU A 208 19.20 38.34 -35.32
CA GLU A 208 18.89 38.86 -33.98
C GLU A 208 17.41 38.86 -33.50
N VAL A 209 17.15 38.32 -32.31
CA VAL A 209 16.70 39.04 -31.09
C VAL A 209 15.98 38.10 -30.10
N SER A 210 16.63 37.95 -28.93
CA SER A 210 16.06 37.96 -27.56
C SER A 210 15.00 36.93 -27.14
N GLY A 211 15.42 36.06 -26.21
CA GLY A 211 15.03 36.31 -24.81
C GLY A 211 14.13 35.27 -24.13
N LYS A 212 14.65 34.77 -22.99
CA LYS A 212 13.97 34.20 -21.81
C LYS A 212 13.59 32.71 -21.81
N SER A 213 14.54 31.98 -21.25
CA SER A 213 14.47 31.04 -20.12
C SER A 213 13.40 29.94 -20.00
N PRO A 214 13.79 28.79 -19.42
CA PRO A 214 13.07 27.52 -19.48
C PRO A 214 12.35 27.17 -18.16
N HIS A 215 11.35 26.29 -18.18
CA HIS A 215 11.45 24.92 -17.65
C HIS A 215 10.08 24.19 -17.67
N LEU A 216 10.04 23.14 -18.51
CA LEU A 216 9.40 21.83 -18.34
C LEU A 216 7.91 21.72 -17.95
N SER A 217 7.09 21.51 -18.98
CA SER A 217 6.09 20.43 -18.98
C SER A 217 6.34 19.55 -20.20
N SER A 218 6.75 18.31 -19.98
CA SER A 218 6.84 17.30 -21.03
C SER A 218 6.21 16.00 -20.55
N HIS A 219 4.88 15.96 -20.61
CA HIS A 219 4.16 14.70 -20.78
C HIS A 219 4.36 14.22 -22.21
N LEU A 220 5.12 13.12 -22.35
CA LEU A 220 5.12 12.30 -23.55
C LEU A 220 3.72 11.71 -23.73
N ARG A 221 3.00 12.19 -24.75
CA ARG A 221 1.68 11.69 -25.16
C ARG A 221 1.89 10.51 -26.10
N SER A 222 1.54 9.31 -25.62
CA SER A 222 1.25 8.14 -26.46
C SER A 222 -0.11 8.35 -27.16
N PRO A 223 -0.28 7.94 -28.43
CA PRO A 223 -1.48 8.29 -29.20
C PRO A 223 -2.52 7.16 -29.18
N GLN A 224 -3.25 6.95 -28.08
CA GLN A 224 -4.53 6.21 -28.09
C GLN A 224 -5.50 6.70 -26.99
N SER A 225 -6.79 6.83 -27.35
CA SER A 225 -7.96 7.20 -26.53
C SER A 225 -8.19 8.70 -26.22
N SER A 226 -9.00 9.37 -27.05
CA SER A 226 -9.62 10.66 -26.72
C SER A 226 -10.99 10.54 -26.04
N SER A 227 -11.50 9.31 -25.87
CA SER A 227 -12.77 9.04 -25.16
C SER A 227 -12.59 8.85 -23.65
N SER A 228 -11.42 8.39 -23.21
CA SER A 228 -11.07 8.13 -21.80
C SER A 228 -11.02 9.41 -20.99
N THR A 229 -10.51 10.51 -21.55
CA THR A 229 -10.36 11.77 -20.81
C THR A 229 -11.70 12.40 -20.46
N LEU A 230 -12.69 12.31 -21.34
CA LEU A 230 -14.04 12.83 -21.08
C LEU A 230 -14.80 11.95 -20.08
N GLU A 231 -14.65 10.63 -20.15
CA GLU A 231 -15.24 9.71 -19.17
C GLU A 231 -14.58 9.84 -17.79
N GLU A 232 -13.26 10.04 -17.73
CA GLU A 232 -12.52 10.32 -16.49
C GLU A 232 -12.91 11.68 -15.89
N ASP A 233 -13.09 12.72 -16.70
CA ASP A 233 -13.53 14.05 -16.26
C ASP A 233 -14.98 14.04 -15.73
N VAL A 234 -15.88 13.35 -16.44
CA VAL A 234 -17.26 13.14 -16.00
C VAL A 234 -17.29 12.31 -14.72
N ASN A 235 -16.47 11.27 -14.64
CA ASN A 235 -16.28 10.47 -13.43
C ASN A 235 -15.75 11.33 -12.27
N PHE A 236 -14.84 12.28 -12.51
CA PHE A 236 -14.30 13.16 -11.47
C PHE A 236 -15.35 14.16 -10.96
N GLN A 237 -16.20 14.67 -11.85
CA GLN A 237 -17.31 15.55 -11.48
C GLN A 237 -18.38 14.81 -10.67
N TYR A 238 -18.73 13.58 -11.05
CA TYR A 238 -19.62 12.72 -10.27
C TYR A 238 -18.99 12.30 -8.94
N LEU A 239 -17.71 11.92 -8.96
CA LEU A 239 -16.96 11.54 -7.77
C LEU A 239 -16.92 12.68 -6.75
N LYS A 240 -16.63 13.92 -7.18
CA LYS A 240 -16.67 15.09 -6.30
C LYS A 240 -18.05 15.24 -5.65
N HIS A 241 -19.13 15.10 -6.42
CA HIS A 241 -20.48 15.18 -5.88
C HIS A 241 -20.80 14.04 -4.91
N VAL A 242 -20.45 12.80 -5.27
CA VAL A 242 -20.70 11.61 -4.45
C VAL A 242 -19.89 11.63 -3.16
N VAL A 243 -18.64 12.07 -3.19
CA VAL A 243 -17.79 12.23 -2.00
C VAL A 243 -18.33 13.34 -1.10
N VAL A 244 -18.70 14.50 -1.65
CA VAL A 244 -19.30 15.59 -0.85
C VAL A 244 -20.62 15.15 -0.25
N LYS A 245 -21.48 14.47 -1.02
CA LYS A 245 -22.75 13.92 -0.52
C LYS A 245 -22.49 12.86 0.56
N PHE A 246 -21.56 11.93 0.33
CA PHE A 246 -21.19 10.90 1.31
C PHE A 246 -20.70 11.49 2.65
N LEU A 247 -19.89 12.55 2.61
CA LEU A 247 -19.38 13.21 3.82
C LEU A 247 -20.42 14.07 4.54
N THR A 248 -21.44 14.55 3.84
CA THR A 248 -22.47 15.46 4.37
C THR A 248 -23.84 14.80 4.61
N SER A 249 -24.04 13.58 4.10
CA SER A 249 -25.25 12.78 4.24
C SER A 249 -25.40 12.19 5.65
N ARG A 250 -26.66 11.86 6.01
CA ARG A 250 -27.00 11.13 7.23
C ARG A 250 -26.61 9.65 7.14
N GLU A 251 -26.54 8.98 8.28
CA GLU A 251 -25.95 7.65 8.47
C GLU A 251 -26.49 6.58 7.49
N TYR A 252 -27.80 6.58 7.23
CA TYR A 252 -28.43 5.62 6.32
C TYR A 252 -28.11 5.89 4.84
N GLU A 253 -27.98 7.16 4.47
CA GLU A 253 -27.60 7.54 3.10
C GLU A 253 -26.12 7.26 2.83
N ALA A 254 -25.25 7.51 3.81
CA ALA A 254 -23.82 7.21 3.71
C ALA A 254 -23.57 5.71 3.45
N GLN A 255 -24.32 4.82 4.11
CA GLN A 255 -24.24 3.37 3.89
C GLN A 255 -24.58 2.96 2.44
N GLN A 256 -25.58 3.61 1.83
CA GLN A 256 -25.96 3.34 0.43
C GLN A 256 -24.92 3.90 -0.54
N LEU A 257 -24.33 5.05 -0.21
CA LEU A 257 -23.31 5.69 -1.01
C LEU A 257 -21.94 4.97 -0.96
N THR A 258 -21.70 4.07 0.00
CA THR A 258 -20.45 3.29 0.09
C THR A 258 -20.12 2.52 -1.19
N ARG A 259 -21.12 1.94 -1.85
CA ARG A 259 -20.92 1.19 -3.11
C ARG A 259 -20.56 2.12 -4.28
N ALA A 260 -21.17 3.29 -4.32
CA ALA A 260 -20.86 4.30 -5.33
C ALA A 260 -19.44 4.86 -5.13
N VAL A 261 -19.05 5.16 -3.89
CA VAL A 261 -17.70 5.63 -3.57
C VAL A 261 -16.65 4.56 -3.90
N SER A 262 -16.91 3.30 -3.56
CA SER A 262 -16.01 2.18 -3.86
C SER A 262 -15.76 2.02 -5.37
N THR A 263 -16.83 2.08 -6.17
CA THR A 263 -16.73 1.94 -7.63
C THR A 263 -16.08 3.14 -8.30
N LEU A 264 -16.39 4.37 -7.89
CA LEU A 264 -15.83 5.59 -8.48
C LEU A 264 -14.35 5.81 -8.09
N LEU A 265 -13.93 5.39 -6.89
CA LEU A 265 -12.54 5.45 -6.43
C LEU A 265 -11.74 4.18 -6.71
N ARG A 266 -12.36 3.15 -7.29
CA ARG A 266 -11.75 1.83 -7.55
C ARG A 266 -11.10 1.25 -6.29
N LEU A 267 -11.80 1.34 -5.17
CA LEU A 267 -11.33 0.77 -3.91
C LEU A 267 -11.25 -0.76 -4.03
N ASN A 268 -10.26 -1.35 -3.37
CA ASN A 268 -10.18 -2.79 -3.23
C ASN A 268 -11.18 -3.31 -2.17
N ALA A 269 -11.37 -4.63 -2.10
CA ALA A 269 -12.35 -5.24 -1.20
C ALA A 269 -12.07 -4.96 0.29
N GLU A 270 -10.80 -4.80 0.66
CA GLU A 270 -10.38 -4.47 2.03
C GLU A 270 -10.67 -3.01 2.37
N GLU A 271 -10.35 -2.08 1.46
CA GLU A 271 -10.63 -0.66 1.59
C GLU A 271 -12.13 -0.38 1.67
N GLU A 272 -12.94 -1.07 0.87
CA GLU A 272 -14.39 -0.98 0.95
C GLU A 272 -14.92 -1.51 2.29
N ARG A 273 -14.35 -2.61 2.81
CA ARG A 273 -14.72 -3.16 4.12
C ARG A 273 -14.41 -2.18 5.25
N LEU A 274 -13.21 -1.59 5.25
CA LEU A 274 -12.81 -0.57 6.22
C LEU A 274 -13.72 0.67 6.17
N LEU A 275 -14.11 1.08 4.96
CA LEU A 275 -15.03 2.20 4.78
C LEU A 275 -16.44 1.88 5.33
N ARG A 276 -16.93 0.65 5.12
CA ARG A 276 -18.20 0.17 5.70
C ARG A 276 -18.16 0.13 7.23
N GLU A 277 -17.10 -0.44 7.81
CA GLU A 277 -16.90 -0.51 9.26
C GLU A 277 -16.82 0.88 9.88
N THR A 278 -16.13 1.82 9.23
CA THR A 278 -16.01 3.22 9.69
C THR A 278 -17.37 3.93 9.70
N VAL A 279 -18.17 3.78 8.64
CA VAL A 279 -19.52 4.37 8.57
C VAL A 279 -20.45 3.76 9.62
N GLN A 280 -20.38 2.45 9.83
CA GLN A 280 -21.18 1.75 10.85
C GLN A 280 -20.74 2.14 12.27
N TRP A 281 -19.44 2.20 12.54
CA TRP A 281 -18.90 2.63 13.81
C TRP A 281 -19.31 4.07 14.14
N ARG A 282 -19.26 4.99 13.16
CA ARG A 282 -19.80 6.35 13.33
C ARG A 282 -21.30 6.33 13.65
N ALA A 283 -22.10 5.51 12.99
CA ALA A 283 -23.54 5.40 13.28
C ALA A 283 -23.79 4.86 14.71
N SER A 284 -23.00 3.91 15.17
CA SER A 284 -23.09 3.34 16.53
C SER A 284 -22.60 4.31 17.62
N TRP A 285 -21.56 5.10 17.33
CA TRP A 285 -21.01 6.09 18.28
C TRP A 285 -21.88 7.35 18.38
N PHE A 286 -22.50 7.78 17.28
CA PHE A 286 -23.40 8.95 17.26
C PHE A 286 -24.85 8.63 17.69
N GLY A 287 -25.27 7.35 17.65
CA GLY A 287 -26.62 6.94 18.07
C GLY A 287 -26.86 6.96 19.59
N SER A 288 -25.80 6.81 20.40
CA SER A 288 -25.90 6.84 21.88
C SER A 288 -25.42 8.15 22.50
N ALA A 289 -24.66 8.95 21.77
CA ALA A 289 -24.11 10.23 22.23
C ALA A 289 -24.80 11.40 21.54
N GLY A 290 -26.04 11.65 21.95
CA GLY A 290 -26.70 12.92 21.74
C GLY A 290 -25.87 14.06 22.34
N TRP A 291 -25.07 14.73 21.51
CA TRP A 291 -24.77 16.16 21.60
C TRP A 291 -24.42 16.66 23.01
N ARG A 292 -23.20 16.35 23.47
CA ARG A 292 -22.46 17.32 24.28
C ARG A 292 -21.12 17.54 23.62
N LEU A 293 -21.03 18.66 22.90
CA LEU A 293 -19.75 19.24 22.54
C LEU A 293 -18.91 19.40 23.83
N GLY A 294 -17.79 18.70 23.85
CA GLY A 294 -16.74 18.82 24.82
C GLY A 294 -15.56 18.03 24.29
N LEU A 295 -14.59 18.74 23.72
CA LEU A 295 -13.34 18.20 23.20
C LEU A 295 -12.73 17.17 24.16
N SER A 296 -12.75 15.89 23.78
CA SER A 296 -11.71 14.92 24.12
C SER A 296 -11.86 13.65 23.30
N ARG A 297 -11.16 13.69 22.18
CA ARG A 297 -10.68 12.56 21.38
C ARG A 297 -9.99 11.53 22.28
N THR A 298 -10.54 10.31 22.38
CA THR A 298 -9.76 9.08 22.61
C THR A 298 -10.42 7.91 21.88
N SER A 299 -9.63 7.25 21.05
CA SER A 299 -9.93 6.18 20.10
C SER A 299 -10.53 4.91 20.74
N PRO A 300 -11.39 4.14 20.05
CA PRO A 300 -11.69 2.77 20.44
C PRO A 300 -10.74 1.79 19.75
N SER A 301 -9.96 1.11 20.58
CA SER A 301 -9.33 -0.17 20.28
C SER A 301 -10.41 -1.22 19.96
N ALA A 302 -10.15 -2.02 18.94
CA ALA A 302 -10.96 -3.15 18.50
C ALA A 302 -10.98 -4.28 19.54
N GLY A 303 -12.07 -5.05 19.57
CA GLY A 303 -12.16 -6.29 20.34
C GLY A 303 -13.53 -6.97 20.33
N THR A 304 -13.73 -7.84 19.33
CA THR A 304 -14.28 -9.20 19.49
C THR A 304 -15.74 -9.38 19.96
N HIS A 305 -16.61 -9.89 19.07
CA HIS A 305 -17.83 -10.60 19.46
C HIS A 305 -17.75 -12.07 19.03
N HIS A 306 -17.96 -12.94 20.02
CA HIS A 306 -18.24 -14.37 19.90
C HIS A 306 -19.67 -14.61 19.37
N SER A 307 -19.83 -15.74 18.68
CA SER A 307 -21.06 -16.34 18.14
C SER A 307 -22.08 -16.75 19.21
N PRO A 308 -23.33 -17.00 18.79
CA PRO A 308 -24.11 -18.10 19.38
C PRO A 308 -24.85 -18.93 18.31
N THR A 309 -24.51 -20.22 18.18
CA THR A 309 -25.34 -21.44 18.34
C THR A 309 -24.64 -22.64 17.73
#